data_AF-A0A2C5ZA42-F1
#
_entry.id   AF-A0A2C5ZA42-F1
#
_cell.length_a   1.000
_cell.length_b   1.000
_cell.length_c   1.000
_cell.angle_alpha   90.00
_cell.angle_beta   90.00
_cell.angle_gamma   90.00
#
_symmetry.space_group_name_H-M   'P 1'
#
loop_
_entity.id
_entity.type
_entity.pdbx_description
1 polymer ?
#
loop_
_entity_poly.entity_id
_entity_poly.type
_entity_poly.pdbx_seq_one_letter_code
_entity_poly.pdbx_strand_id
1 'polypeptide(L)' 'MNAFSQRVEEPDKNFQYLLVAAEPYETVGFKIPARELDKREDRQFCFWDPDSNDFVIQVMFMTEREERFNAAPGLAGRA' A
#
# COMPACT_ATOMS: atom_id res chain seq x y z
N MET A 1 4.25 -6.82 0.10
CA MET A 1 4.58 -8.22 -0.24
C MET A 1 3.69 -8.66 -1.41
N ASN A 2 4.20 -9.46 -2.35
CA ASN A 2 3.41 -9.94 -3.50
C ASN A 2 2.56 -11.17 -3.10
N ALA A 3 1.39 -11.36 -3.70
CA ALA A 3 0.52 -12.51 -3.45
C ALA A 3 1.21 -13.87 -3.67
N PHE A 4 2.21 -13.94 -4.55
CA PHE A 4 2.99 -15.16 -4.81
C PHE A 4 4.04 -15.51 -3.73
N SER A 5 4.40 -14.56 -2.86
CA SER A 5 5.36 -14.78 -1.76
C SER A 5 4.70 -15.23 -0.46
N GLN A 6 3.38 -15.10 -0.37
CA GLN A 6 2.56 -15.55 0.75
C GLN A 6 2.31 -17.07 0.62
N ARG A 7 2.37 -17.83 1.71
CA ARG A 7 2.23 -19.31 1.71
C ARG A 7 0.97 -19.83 2.40
N VAL A 8 0.17 -18.96 3.02
CA VAL A 8 -1.03 -19.35 3.81
C VAL A 8 -2.26 -19.53 2.92
N GLU A 9 -2.47 -18.65 1.96
CA GLU A 9 -3.60 -18.67 1.01
C GLU A 9 -3.09 -18.89 -0.42
N GLU A 10 -3.97 -19.36 -1.30
CA GLU A 10 -3.66 -19.46 -2.73
C GLU A 10 -3.32 -18.08 -3.32
N PRO A 11 -2.27 -18.00 -4.16
CA PRO A 11 -1.80 -16.73 -4.70
C PRO A 11 -2.83 -16.14 -5.68
N ASP A 12 -3.41 -15.00 -5.31
CA ASP A 12 -4.32 -14.23 -6.17
C ASP A 12 -3.68 -12.92 -6.62
N LYS A 13 -3.47 -12.79 -7.93
CA LYS A 13 -2.89 -11.60 -8.58
C LYS A 13 -3.72 -10.32 -8.45
N ASN A 14 -5.00 -10.44 -8.10
CA ASN A 14 -5.89 -9.28 -7.92
C ASN A 14 -5.68 -8.61 -6.56
N PHE A 15 -4.86 -9.19 -5.69
CA PHE A 15 -4.61 -8.67 -4.35
C PHE A 15 -3.11 -8.51 -4.09
N GLN A 16 -2.81 -7.57 -3.21
CA GLN A 16 -1.50 -7.37 -2.62
C GLN A 16 -1.66 -7.39 -1.09
N TYR A 17 -0.54 -7.50 -0.38
CA TYR A 17 -0.56 -7.53 1.08
C TYR A 17 0.27 -6.38 1.65
N LEU A 18 -0.39 -5.57 2.48
CA LEU A 18 0.24 -4.60 3.37
C LEU A 18 0.68 -5.32 4.63
N LEU A 19 1.98 -5.29 4.95
CA LEU A 19 2.53 -5.94 6.13
C LEU A 19 2.92 -4.90 7.17
N VAL A 20 2.62 -5.19 8.43
CA VAL A 20 3.09 -4.43 9.59
C VAL A 20 3.87 -5.38 10.48
N ALA A 21 5.12 -5.04 10.75
CA ALA A 21 6.02 -5.80 11.59
C ALA A 21 6.58 -4.90 12.69
N ALA A 22 6.60 -5.39 13.92
CA ALA A 22 7.19 -4.72 15.07
C ALA A 22 7.74 -5.79 16.01
N GLU A 23 8.96 -5.64 16.53
CA GLU A 23 9.46 -6.53 17.59
C GLU A 23 8.83 -6.13 18.94
N PRO A 24 8.38 -7.08 19.80
CA PRO A 24 8.45 -8.55 19.69
C PRO A 24 7.19 -9.19 19.07
N TYR A 25 6.33 -8.41 18.42
CA TYR A 25 5.03 -8.85 17.91
C TYR A 25 5.12 -9.65 16.62
N GLU A 26 4.12 -10.49 16.38
CA GLU A 26 3.98 -11.20 15.13
C GLU A 26 3.64 -10.22 13.99
N THR A 27 4.19 -10.49 12.80
CA THR A 27 3.89 -9.67 11.62
C THR A 27 2.45 -9.89 11.18
N VAL A 28 1.68 -8.81 11.08
CA VAL A 28 0.29 -8.86 10.59
C VAL A 28 0.23 -8.40 9.13
N GLY A 29 -0.66 -9.03 8.35
CA GLY A 29 -0.84 -8.74 6.93
C GLY A 29 -2.29 -8.41 6.59
N PHE A 30 -2.50 -7.31 5.86
CA PHE A 30 -3.81 -6.89 5.35
C PHE A 30 -3.88 -7.13 3.84
N LYS A 31 -4.89 -7.90 3.41
CA LYS A 31 -5.19 -8.12 2.00
C LYS A 31 -5.85 -6.87 1.42
N ILE A 32 -5.21 -6.26 0.43
CA ILE A 32 -5.69 -5.07 -0.25
C ILE A 32 -5.83 -5.33 -1.75
N PRO A 33 -6.78 -4.68 -2.46
CA PRO A 33 -6.86 -4.74 -3.91
C PRO A 33 -5.53 -4.33 -4.56
N ALA A 34 -5.13 -5.02 -5.62
CA ALA A 34 -3.92 -4.73 -6.41
C ALA A 34 -4.09 -3.50 -7.31
N ARG A 35 -4.53 -2.37 -6.75
CA ARG A 35 -4.63 -1.07 -7.43
C ARG A 35 -3.41 -0.21 -7.09
N GLU A 36 -3.13 0.79 -7.92
CA GLU A 36 -2.06 1.74 -7.62
C GLU A 36 -2.41 2.57 -6.37
N LEU A 37 -1.47 2.64 -5.43
CA LEU A 37 -1.55 3.52 -4.27
C LEU A 37 -1.01 4.90 -4.65
N ASP A 38 -1.61 5.94 -4.09
CA ASP A 38 -1.06 7.28 -4.20
C ASP A 38 0.20 7.38 -3.34
N LYS A 39 1.34 7.63 -3.98
CA LYS A 39 2.68 7.72 -3.37
C LYS A 39 3.11 9.15 -3.08
N ARG A 40 2.22 10.13 -3.29
CA ARG A 40 2.51 11.52 -2.93
C ARG A 40 2.58 11.67 -1.42
N GLU A 41 3.49 12.53 -0.96
CA GLU A 41 3.77 12.73 0.47
C GLU A 41 2.56 13.22 1.27
N ASP A 42 1.58 13.89 0.64
CA ASP A 42 0.34 14.35 1.29
C ASP A 42 -0.75 13.28 1.41
N ARG A 43 -0.57 12.12 0.75
CA ARG A 43 -1.59 11.06 0.65
C ARG A 43 -1.24 9.79 1.40
N GLN A 44 -0.07 9.76 2.01
CA GLN A 44 0.39 8.70 2.88
C GLN A 44 0.68 9.29 4.26
N PHE A 45 0.28 8.58 5.31
CA PHE A 45 0.57 8.99 6.68
C PHE A 45 1.03 7.76 7.46
N CYS A 46 2.11 7.90 8.21
CA CYS A 46 2.56 6.90 9.17
C CYS A 46 3.00 7.61 10.46
N PHE A 47 2.53 7.10 11.59
CA PHE A 47 2.82 7.67 12.90
C PHE A 47 2.91 6.57 13.95
N TRP A 48 3.94 6.64 14.78
CA TRP A 48 4.13 5.78 15.94
C TRP A 48 4.07 6.64 17.20
N ASP A 49 3.11 6.35 18.07
CA ASP A 49 3.03 6.89 19.42
C ASP A 49 3.67 5.89 20.40
N PRO A 50 4.89 6.16 20.92
CA PRO A 50 5.55 5.28 21.87
C PRO A 50 4.90 5.29 23.25
N ASP A 51 4.18 6.35 23.62
CA ASP A 51 3.55 6.47 24.94
C ASP A 51 2.29 5.58 25.00
N SER A 52 1.49 5.60 23.93
CA SER A 52 0.29 4.77 23.79
C SER A 52 0.56 3.39 23.20
N ASN A 53 1.74 3.18 22.61
CA ASN A 53 2.07 2.04 21.74
C ASN A 53 1.14 1.92 20.52
N ASP A 54 0.73 3.05 19.96
CA ASP A 54 -0.18 3.10 18.82
C ASP A 54 0.57 3.32 17.51
N PHE A 55 0.40 2.41 16.56
CA PHE A 55 0.93 2.53 15.22
C PHE A 55 -0.19 2.80 14.22
N VAL A 56 -0.19 3.98 13.62
CA VAL A 56 -1.20 4.43 12.67
C VAL A 56 -0.57 4.54 11.30
N ILE A 57 -1.13 3.83 10.32
CA ILE A 57 -0.80 3.98 8.90
C ILE A 57 -2.08 4.30 8.13
N GLN A 58 -1.99 5.30 7.25
CA GLN A 58 -3.01 5.62 6.27
C GLN A 58 -2.42 5.55 4.87
N VAL A 59 -3.10 4.81 3.99
CA VAL A 59 -2.77 4.73 2.57
C VAL A 59 -4.03 5.03 1.76
N MET A 60 -3.89 5.75 0.65
CA MET A 60 -4.98 6.05 -0.28
C MET A 60 -4.71 5.37 -1.62
N PHE A 61 -5.77 4.91 -2.27
CA PHE A 61 -5.71 4.48 -3.67
C PHE A 61 -5.66 5.71 -4.58
N MET A 62 -4.97 5.59 -5.72
CA MET A 62 -5.06 6.57 -6.79
C MET A 62 -6.52 6.73 -7.23
N THR A 63 -6.93 7.94 -7.57
CA THR A 63 -8.26 8.15 -8.14
C THR A 63 -8.32 7.60 -9.57
N GLU A 64 -9.51 7.19 -10.03
CA GLU A 64 -9.70 6.65 -11.40
C GLU A 64 -9.23 7.63 -12.50
N ARG A 65 -9.26 8.94 -12.21
CA ARG A 65 -8.79 9.98 -13.12
C ARG A 65 -7.26 9.99 -13.24
N GLU A 66 -6.57 9.67 -12.15
CA GLU A 66 -5.12 9.65 -12.07
C GLU A 66 -4.55 8.33 -12.59
N GLU A 67 -5.22 7.20 -12.36
CA GLU A 67 -4.87 5.92 -12.99
C GLU A 67 -4.89 6.01 -14.52
N ARG A 68 -5.88 6.69 -15.11
CA ARG A 68 -5.93 6.93 -16.57
C ARG A 68 -4.79 7.82 -17.08
N PHE A 69 -4.33 8.77 -16.26
CA PHE A 69 -3.25 9.68 -16.62
C PHE A 69 -1.89 8.96 -16.56
N ASN A 70 -1.70 8.06 -15.58
CA ASN A 70 -0.49 7.26 -15.43
C ASN A 70 -0.40 6.10 -16.43
N ALA A 71 -1.55 5.55 -16.85
CA ALA A 71 -1.63 4.46 -17.84
C ALA A 71 -1.45 4.92 -19.30
N ALA A 72 -1.39 6.22 -19.59
CA ALA A 72 -1.18 6.76 -20.92
C ALA A 72 0.32 6.98 -21.19
N PRO A 73 0.98 6.17 -22.05
CA PRO A 73 2.37 6.37 -22.40
C PRO A 73 2.50 7.67 -23.20
N GLY A 74 3.17 8.68 -22.63
CA GLY A 74 3.51 9.93 -23.33
C GLY A 74 2.91 11.22 -22.77
N LEU A 75 2.14 11.18 -21.68
CA LEU A 75 1.62 12.41 -21.03
C LEU A 75 2.35 12.86 -19.76
N ALA A 76 3.46 12.21 -19.38
CA ALA A 76 4.43 12.77 -18.44
C ALA A 76 5.23 13.88 -19.13
N GLY A 77 4.52 14.93 -19.54
CA GLY A 77 5.06 16.11 -20.17
C GLY A 77 5.66 17.05 -19.12
N ARG A 78 6.98 17.20 -19.18
CA ARG A 78 7.79 18.40 -18.85
C ARG A 78 7.22 19.34 -17.78
N ALA A 79 7.86 19.31 -16.61
CA ALA A 79 8.16 20.50 -15.83
C ALA A 79 9.68 20.68 -15.79
#